data_AF-A0A7Y9KZA2-F1
#
_entry.id   AF-A0A7Y9KZA2-F1
#
_cell.length_a   1.000
_cell.length_b   1.000
_cell.length_c   1.000
_cell.angle_alpha   90.00
_cell.angle_beta   90.00
_cell.angle_gamma   90.00
#
_symmetry.space_group_name_H-M   'P 1'
#
loop_
_entity.id
_entity.type
_entity.pdbx_description
1 polymer ?
#
loop_
_entity_poly.entity_id
_entity_poly.type
_entity_poly.pdbx_seq_one_letter_code
_entity_poly.pdbx_strand_id
1 'polypeptide(L)'
;MIRAGRHHLVRTLADLAAQHGVGIDHYTRLKPYKAPGFPAPVSSQGSRTRLYDADQVDAYLLGKPVPPLPADEDDGDLLDRRECAALIGVAPNSWDIYKRDPALAKARVEAGGVDHWPRGAVLRFQDSRPGRDAAATRGGRPKRTGDQVPRDLVPALTAELLDADPTISAATVTARLGVHRNTAQDALTRLRADRIADRIDAEPALTPAQAAAALGYPAGQVRRATARAEVVLRARRAAPYLADVAAALHRAGWTTTEAVPDVQLPADDQVVAALVLDGDQAPAPALVWDERHGWRTATSRRHPITRGAVVPPEGEGVRYLAEGPTPPPGDVVAALTP
;
A
#
# COMPACT_ATOMS: atom_id res chain seq x y z
N MET A 1 -6.48 -13.55 25.80
CA MET A 1 -5.29 -13.57 26.67
C MET A 1 -5.37 -14.76 27.60
N ILE A 2 -4.28 -15.51 27.76
CA ILE A 2 -4.18 -16.60 28.74
C ILE A 2 -3.73 -15.99 30.07
N ARG A 3 -4.50 -16.22 31.14
CA ARG A 3 -4.19 -15.63 32.45
C ARG A 3 -2.97 -16.28 33.11
N ALA A 4 -2.25 -15.49 33.91
CA ALA A 4 -1.11 -15.95 34.68
C ALA A 4 -1.39 -17.26 35.44
N GLY A 5 -0.44 -18.18 35.40
CA GLY A 5 -0.56 -19.51 36.02
C GLY A 5 -1.45 -20.51 35.28
N ARG A 6 -2.25 -20.10 34.29
CA ARG A 6 -3.23 -20.98 33.60
C ARG A 6 -2.73 -21.55 32.26
N HIS A 7 -1.46 -21.37 31.92
CA HIS A 7 -0.89 -21.86 30.65
C HIS A 7 -1.06 -23.39 30.45
N HIS A 8 -0.99 -24.16 31.54
CA HIS A 8 -1.11 -25.61 31.53
C HIS A 8 -2.55 -26.10 31.29
N LEU A 9 -3.54 -25.19 31.40
CA LEU A 9 -4.96 -25.45 31.16
C LEU A 9 -5.37 -25.08 29.73
N VAL A 10 -4.43 -24.71 28.86
CA VAL A 10 -4.75 -24.37 27.48
C VAL A 10 -5.15 -25.61 26.69
N ARG A 11 -6.29 -25.52 25.99
CA ARG A 11 -6.81 -26.56 25.09
C ARG A 11 -7.05 -25.99 23.70
N THR A 12 -6.59 -26.72 22.69
CA THR A 12 -6.93 -26.49 21.29
C THR A 12 -8.24 -27.19 20.93
N LEU A 13 -8.80 -26.88 19.76
CA LEU A 13 -9.95 -27.64 19.25
C LEU A 13 -9.64 -29.13 19.05
N ALA A 14 -8.39 -29.50 18.76
CA ALA A 14 -7.97 -30.89 18.65
C ALA A 14 -8.01 -31.60 20.01
N ASP A 15 -7.56 -30.93 21.07
CA ASP A 15 -7.63 -31.47 22.43
C ASP A 15 -9.08 -31.66 22.89
N LEU A 16 -9.95 -30.69 22.58
CA LEU A 16 -11.38 -30.82 22.88
C LEU A 16 -12.04 -31.94 22.07
N ALA A 17 -11.71 -32.06 20.78
CA ALA A 17 -12.22 -33.17 19.96
C ALA A 17 -11.81 -34.53 20.54
N ALA A 18 -10.54 -34.67 20.92
CA ALA A 18 -10.01 -35.88 21.55
C ALA A 18 -10.70 -36.18 22.89
N GLN A 19 -10.95 -35.17 23.72
CA GLN A 19 -11.69 -35.29 24.97
C GLN A 19 -13.13 -35.81 24.76
N HIS A 20 -13.76 -35.43 23.65
CA HIS A 20 -15.08 -35.91 23.25
C HIS A 20 -15.06 -37.25 22.50
N GLY A 21 -13.89 -37.87 22.33
CA GLY A 21 -13.76 -39.15 21.60
C GLY A 21 -14.10 -39.05 20.11
N VAL A 22 -13.98 -37.87 19.50
CA VAL A 22 -14.30 -37.64 18.08
C VAL A 22 -13.10 -37.07 17.32
N GLY A 23 -13.05 -37.32 16.01
CA GLY A 23 -12.06 -36.69 15.14
C GLY A 23 -12.26 -35.17 15.02
N ILE A 24 -11.17 -34.42 14.81
CA ILE A 24 -11.17 -32.95 14.71
C ILE A 24 -12.09 -32.42 13.60
N ASP A 25 -12.18 -33.12 12.46
CA ASP A 25 -13.06 -32.74 11.35
C ASP A 25 -14.54 -32.86 11.75
N HIS A 26 -14.87 -33.93 12.48
CA HIS A 26 -16.22 -34.14 12.99
C HIS A 26 -16.59 -33.06 14.02
N TYR A 27 -15.70 -32.80 14.97
CA TYR A 27 -15.88 -31.77 16.00
C TYR A 27 -16.07 -30.37 15.38
N THR A 28 -15.28 -30.05 14.35
CA THR A 28 -15.36 -28.77 13.64
C THR A 28 -16.66 -28.63 12.84
N ARG A 29 -17.21 -29.72 12.30
CA ARG A 29 -18.49 -29.74 11.61
C ARG A 29 -19.67 -29.50 12.55
N LEU A 30 -19.67 -30.16 13.72
CA LEU A 30 -20.72 -30.02 14.73
C LEU A 30 -20.70 -28.64 15.43
N LYS A 31 -19.52 -28.01 15.53
CA LYS A 31 -19.34 -26.68 16.14
C LYS A 31 -19.91 -26.58 17.57
N PRO A 32 -19.64 -27.54 18.47
CA PRO A 32 -20.16 -27.49 19.84
C PRO A 32 -19.70 -26.23 20.59
N TYR A 33 -18.52 -25.71 20.25
CA TYR A 33 -17.97 -24.45 20.76
C TYR A 33 -18.75 -23.19 20.34
N LYS A 34 -19.82 -23.31 19.55
CA LYS A 34 -20.75 -22.22 19.23
C LYS A 34 -22.08 -22.34 19.98
N ALA A 35 -22.26 -23.37 20.80
CA ALA A 35 -23.48 -23.53 21.57
C ALA A 35 -23.63 -22.37 22.58
N PRO A 36 -24.88 -21.94 22.89
CA PRO A 36 -25.12 -20.94 23.91
C PRO A 36 -24.50 -21.33 25.25
N GLY A 37 -23.76 -20.41 25.87
CA GLY A 37 -23.09 -20.64 27.16
C GLY A 37 -21.72 -21.32 27.07
N PHE A 38 -21.27 -21.75 25.89
CA PHE A 38 -19.92 -22.30 25.74
C PHE A 38 -18.86 -21.21 26.06
N PRO A 39 -17.78 -21.54 26.79
CA PRO A 39 -16.77 -20.55 27.17
C PRO A 39 -16.15 -19.81 25.98
N ALA A 40 -15.90 -18.52 26.16
CA ALA A 40 -15.18 -17.73 25.18
C ALA A 40 -13.74 -18.23 25.03
N PRO A 41 -13.16 -18.20 23.81
CA PRO A 41 -11.76 -18.56 23.63
C PRO A 41 -10.84 -17.56 24.34
N VAL A 42 -9.75 -18.06 24.91
CA VAL A 42 -8.67 -17.26 25.52
C VAL A 42 -7.66 -16.75 24.49
N SER A 43 -7.81 -17.07 23.20
CA SER A 43 -7.07 -16.45 22.09
C SER A 43 -7.71 -15.12 21.65
N SER A 44 -6.94 -14.17 21.09
CA SER A 44 -7.52 -12.92 20.58
C SER A 44 -8.60 -13.12 19.53
N GLN A 45 -9.52 -12.15 19.44
CA GLN A 45 -10.58 -12.15 18.43
C GLN A 45 -9.98 -12.23 17.03
N GLY A 46 -10.46 -13.18 16.23
CA GLY A 46 -9.99 -13.42 14.87
C GLY A 46 -8.63 -14.12 14.76
N SER A 47 -8.12 -14.70 15.85
CA SER A 47 -7.01 -15.65 15.80
C SER A 47 -7.39 -16.87 14.96
N ARG A 48 -6.42 -17.41 14.20
CA ARG A 48 -6.59 -18.63 13.41
C ARG A 48 -6.74 -19.87 14.29
N THR A 49 -5.99 -19.90 15.39
CA THR A 49 -6.03 -20.98 16.39
C THR A 49 -6.88 -20.52 17.56
N ARG A 50 -7.97 -21.24 17.82
CA ARG A 50 -8.79 -21.01 19.01
C ARG A 50 -8.21 -21.80 20.17
N LEU A 51 -7.91 -21.09 21.24
CA LEU A 51 -7.46 -21.64 22.50
C LEU A 51 -8.57 -21.46 23.53
N TYR A 52 -8.78 -22.46 24.37
CA TYR A 52 -9.77 -22.43 25.45
C TYR A 52 -9.09 -22.76 26.77
N ASP A 53 -9.72 -22.32 27.85
CA ASP A 53 -9.34 -22.69 29.20
C ASP A 53 -10.04 -24.01 29.60
N ALA A 54 -9.26 -25.01 30.01
CA ALA A 54 -9.75 -26.35 30.31
C ALA A 54 -10.79 -26.34 31.43
N ASP A 55 -10.55 -25.62 32.54
CA ASP A 55 -11.50 -25.62 33.67
C ASP A 55 -12.84 -25.03 33.25
N GLN A 56 -12.83 -23.99 32.42
CA GLN A 56 -14.06 -23.38 31.92
C GLN A 56 -14.84 -24.33 31.02
N VAL A 57 -14.15 -25.01 30.10
CA VAL A 57 -14.77 -25.98 29.19
C VAL A 57 -15.29 -27.19 29.97
N ASP A 58 -14.50 -27.74 30.88
CA ASP A 58 -14.87 -28.87 31.71
C ASP A 58 -16.09 -28.54 32.59
N ALA A 59 -16.12 -27.35 33.20
CA ALA A 59 -17.29 -26.90 33.96
C ALA A 59 -18.55 -26.84 33.09
N TYR A 60 -18.45 -26.24 31.89
CA TYR A 60 -19.58 -26.17 30.95
C TYR A 60 -20.07 -27.57 30.56
N LEU A 61 -19.16 -28.48 30.20
CA LEU A 61 -19.50 -29.83 29.78
C LEU A 61 -20.11 -30.67 30.90
N LEU A 62 -19.71 -30.42 32.16
CA LEU A 62 -20.29 -31.05 33.35
C LEU A 62 -21.62 -30.40 33.80
N GLY A 63 -22.12 -29.39 33.08
CA GLY A 63 -23.32 -28.63 33.46
C GLY A 63 -23.14 -27.81 34.73
N LYS A 64 -21.89 -27.54 35.13
CA LYS A 64 -21.54 -26.71 36.28
C LYS A 64 -21.44 -25.24 35.86
N PRO A 65 -21.63 -24.29 36.78
CA PRO A 65 -21.33 -22.89 36.51
C PRO A 65 -19.89 -22.71 36.02
N VAL A 66 -19.70 -22.00 34.90
CA VAL A 66 -18.38 -21.74 34.33
C VAL A 66 -17.62 -20.78 35.25
N PRO A 67 -16.45 -21.16 35.80
CA PRO A 67 -15.70 -20.28 36.68
C PRO A 67 -15.23 -19.03 35.92
N PRO A 68 -15.32 -17.83 36.50
CA PRO A 68 -14.76 -16.64 35.89
C PRO A 68 -13.24 -16.74 35.85
N LEU A 69 -12.63 -16.26 34.76
CA LEU A 69 -11.18 -16.05 34.75
C LEU A 69 -10.84 -14.87 35.66
N PRO A 70 -9.64 -14.84 36.28
CA PRO A 70 -9.15 -13.68 37.01
C PRO A 70 -9.37 -12.39 36.22
N ALA A 71 -9.92 -11.37 36.87
CA ALA A 71 -10.24 -10.09 36.23
C ALA A 71 -9.00 -9.20 36.11
N ASP A 72 -8.19 -9.18 37.16
CA ASP A 72 -6.99 -8.35 37.27
C ASP A 72 -5.94 -8.73 36.22
N GLU A 73 -5.24 -7.73 35.72
CA GLU A 73 -4.13 -7.91 34.82
C GLU A 73 -2.87 -8.29 35.62
N ASP A 74 -2.14 -9.28 35.14
CA ASP A 74 -0.92 -9.78 35.80
C ASP A 74 0.27 -9.76 34.83
N ASP A 75 1.47 -9.47 35.31
CA ASP A 75 2.69 -9.44 34.51
C ASP A 75 3.01 -10.80 33.85
N GLY A 76 2.51 -11.89 34.42
CA GLY A 76 2.58 -13.25 33.91
C GLY A 76 1.48 -13.62 32.90
N ASP A 77 0.54 -12.71 32.61
CA ASP A 77 -0.47 -12.93 31.57
C ASP A 77 0.23 -13.14 30.21
N LEU A 78 -0.14 -14.22 29.52
CA LEU A 78 0.44 -14.55 28.22
C LEU A 78 -0.41 -13.93 27.10
N LEU A 79 0.23 -13.01 26.39
CA LEU A 79 -0.35 -12.22 25.31
C LEU A 79 0.03 -12.81 23.96
N ASP A 80 -0.94 -12.97 23.07
CA ASP A 80 -0.63 -13.29 21.69
C ASP A 80 -0.11 -12.06 20.91
N ARG A 81 0.30 -12.28 19.65
CA ARG A 81 0.82 -11.21 18.78
C ARG A 81 -0.06 -9.95 18.74
N ARG A 82 -1.40 -10.09 18.69
CA ARG A 82 -2.31 -8.96 18.55
C ARG A 82 -2.45 -8.22 19.88
N GLU A 83 -2.52 -8.97 20.96
CA GLU A 83 -2.62 -8.44 22.32
C GLU A 83 -1.35 -7.70 22.71
N CYS A 84 -0.18 -8.25 22.39
CA CYS A 84 1.09 -7.57 22.56
C CYS A 84 1.15 -6.23 21.80
N ALA A 85 0.70 -6.23 20.53
CA ALA A 85 0.68 -5.02 19.72
C ALA A 85 -0.28 -3.95 20.27
N ALA A 86 -1.45 -4.40 20.76
CA ALA A 86 -2.43 -3.52 21.41
C ALA A 86 -1.86 -2.91 22.70
N LEU A 87 -1.20 -3.71 23.54
CA LEU A 87 -0.62 -3.27 24.81
C LEU A 87 0.36 -2.10 24.63
N ILE A 88 1.22 -2.17 23.61
CA ILE A 88 2.25 -1.13 23.37
C ILE A 88 1.83 -0.09 22.31
N GLY A 89 0.57 -0.09 21.88
CA GLY A 89 0.02 0.90 20.95
C GLY A 89 0.59 0.87 19.53
N VAL A 90 0.85 -0.31 18.96
CA VAL A 90 1.39 -0.47 17.60
C VAL A 90 0.49 -1.34 16.72
N ALA A 91 0.68 -1.24 15.40
CA ALA A 91 -0.01 -2.11 14.47
C ALA A 91 0.45 -3.58 14.64
N PRO A 92 -0.43 -4.58 14.49
CA PRO A 92 -0.05 -6.00 14.63
C PRO A 92 1.11 -6.44 13.73
N ASN A 93 1.32 -5.82 12.56
CA ASN A 93 2.44 -6.09 11.66
C ASN A 93 3.78 -5.60 12.20
N SER A 94 3.80 -4.55 13.03
CA SER A 94 5.02 -4.09 13.68
C SER A 94 5.57 -5.11 14.68
N TRP A 95 4.69 -5.91 15.30
CA TRP A 95 5.08 -6.97 16.22
C TRP A 95 5.97 -8.06 15.58
N ASP A 96 5.84 -8.31 14.27
CA ASP A 96 6.69 -9.28 13.57
C ASP A 96 8.17 -8.90 13.56
N ILE A 97 8.47 -7.61 13.72
CA ILE A 97 9.83 -7.10 13.90
C ILE A 97 10.23 -7.21 15.37
N TYR A 98 9.36 -6.78 16.29
CA TYR A 98 9.68 -6.72 17.73
C TYR A 98 9.90 -8.09 18.36
N LYS A 99 9.16 -9.12 17.95
CA LYS A 99 9.35 -10.48 18.46
C LYS A 99 10.75 -11.07 18.22
N ARG A 100 11.57 -10.43 17.38
CA ARG A 100 12.98 -10.78 17.12
C ARG A 100 13.96 -10.11 18.09
N ASP A 101 13.51 -9.17 18.91
CA ASP A 101 14.33 -8.58 19.95
C ASP A 101 14.81 -9.68 20.91
N PRO A 102 16.10 -9.72 21.32
CA PRO A 102 16.62 -10.77 22.17
C PRO A 102 15.85 -10.98 23.48
N ALA A 103 15.34 -9.91 24.10
CA ALA A 103 14.59 -10.00 25.35
C ALA A 103 13.20 -10.65 25.12
N LEU A 104 12.51 -10.26 24.05
CA LEU A 104 11.22 -10.83 23.68
C LEU A 104 11.34 -12.27 23.14
N ALA A 105 12.39 -12.54 22.36
CA ALA A 105 12.66 -13.89 21.85
C ALA A 105 12.95 -14.87 23.00
N LYS A 106 13.69 -14.43 24.04
CA LYS A 106 13.96 -15.23 25.24
C LYS A 106 12.72 -15.45 26.11
N ALA A 107 11.82 -14.46 26.18
CA ALA A 107 10.60 -14.53 26.99
C ALA A 107 9.42 -15.25 26.29
N ARG A 108 9.60 -15.72 25.05
CA ARG A 108 8.55 -16.35 24.25
C ARG A 108 8.12 -17.69 24.85
N VAL A 109 6.81 -17.88 24.96
CA VAL A 109 6.16 -19.10 25.44
C VAL A 109 5.21 -19.62 24.36
N GLU A 110 5.31 -20.90 24.01
CA GLU A 110 4.36 -21.52 23.08
C GLU A 110 3.18 -22.14 23.86
N ALA A 111 1.95 -21.85 23.43
CA ALA A 111 0.73 -22.47 23.96
C ALA A 111 -0.20 -22.85 22.80
N GLY A 112 -0.55 -24.14 22.71
CA GLY A 112 -1.40 -24.67 21.64
C GLY A 112 -0.88 -24.37 20.23
N GLY A 113 0.44 -24.38 20.03
CA GLY A 113 1.11 -24.09 18.75
C GLY A 113 1.13 -22.60 18.37
N VAL A 114 0.85 -21.70 19.31
CA VAL A 114 0.89 -20.24 19.10
C VAL A 114 1.89 -19.60 20.06
N ASP A 115 2.73 -18.71 19.52
CA ASP A 115 3.68 -17.90 20.29
C ASP A 115 2.93 -16.84 21.14
N HIS A 116 3.26 -16.79 22.42
CA HIS A 116 2.80 -15.79 23.39
C HIS A 116 3.98 -15.18 24.14
N TRP A 117 3.74 -14.01 24.74
CA TRP A 117 4.72 -13.29 25.56
C TRP A 117 4.10 -12.86 26.89
N PRO A 118 4.82 -13.01 28.02
CA PRO A 118 4.40 -12.45 29.29
C PRO A 118 4.22 -10.94 29.21
N ARG A 119 3.10 -10.42 29.73
CA ARG A 119 2.78 -8.98 29.76
C ARG A 119 3.93 -8.14 30.32
N GLY A 120 4.54 -8.55 31.43
CA GLY A 120 5.66 -7.83 32.05
C GLY A 120 6.93 -7.82 31.17
N ALA A 121 7.14 -8.84 30.32
CA ALA A 121 8.23 -8.81 29.34
C ALA A 121 7.96 -7.80 28.23
N VAL A 122 6.70 -7.67 27.79
CA VAL A 122 6.28 -6.70 26.77
C VAL A 122 6.38 -5.27 27.30
N LEU A 123 5.96 -5.02 28.54
CA LEU A 123 6.07 -3.72 29.20
C LEU A 123 7.54 -3.31 29.40
N ARG A 124 8.39 -4.20 29.91
CA ARG A 124 9.84 -3.92 30.01
C ARG A 124 10.47 -3.61 28.65
N PHE A 125 10.06 -4.32 27.61
CA PHE A 125 10.49 -4.01 26.25
C PHE A 125 10.04 -2.61 25.82
N GLN A 126 8.79 -2.23 26.11
CA GLN A 126 8.26 -0.89 25.85
C GLN A 126 9.06 0.19 26.59
N ASP A 127 9.39 -0.02 27.86
CA ASP A 127 10.16 0.93 28.67
C ASP A 127 11.61 1.07 28.19
N SER A 128 12.21 -0.03 27.75
CA SER A 128 13.57 -0.04 27.18
C SER A 128 13.63 0.55 25.77
N ARG A 129 12.47 0.81 25.15
CA ARG A 129 12.39 1.33 23.79
C ARG A 129 12.87 2.78 23.80
N PRO A 130 13.82 3.18 22.93
CA PRO A 130 14.05 4.58 22.65
C PRO A 130 12.73 5.18 22.16
N GLY A 131 12.12 6.06 22.96
CA GLY A 131 10.84 6.67 22.65
C GLY A 131 10.82 7.35 21.29
N ARG A 132 9.62 7.62 20.77
CA ARG A 132 9.41 8.36 19.51
C ARG A 132 10.13 9.72 19.51
N ASP A 133 10.39 10.30 20.68
CA ASP A 133 11.10 11.57 20.85
C ASP A 133 12.63 11.44 20.68
N ALA A 134 13.20 10.26 20.97
CA ALA A 134 14.58 9.94 20.60
C ALA A 134 14.72 9.65 19.09
N ALA A 135 13.61 9.36 18.40
CA ALA A 135 13.54 9.27 16.94
C ALA A 135 13.24 10.63 16.28
N ALA A 136 12.58 11.56 16.97
CA ALA A 136 12.37 12.93 16.49
C ALA A 136 13.67 13.75 16.48
N THR A 137 14.60 13.48 17.41
CA THR A 137 15.96 14.07 17.43
C THR A 137 16.99 13.26 16.63
N ARG A 138 16.64 12.07 16.15
CA ARG A 138 17.37 11.34 15.11
C ARG A 138 16.55 11.30 13.83
N GLY A 139 16.50 12.43 13.13
CA GLY A 139 16.32 12.48 11.68
C GLY A 139 17.49 11.81 10.95
N GLY A 140 17.80 10.57 11.34
CA GLY A 140 18.98 9.82 10.95
C GLY A 140 18.55 8.54 10.28
N ARG A 141 18.89 8.48 8.98
CA ARG A 141 19.10 7.33 8.11
C ARG A 141 18.88 5.95 8.79
N PRO A 142 17.94 5.12 8.30
CA PRO A 142 17.74 3.76 8.81
C PRO A 142 19.02 2.92 8.84
N LYS A 143 19.11 2.00 9.80
CA LYS A 143 20.24 1.07 9.94
C LYS A 143 20.30 0.17 8.69
N ARG A 144 21.47 0.10 8.02
CA ARG A 144 21.79 -0.55 6.71
C ARG A 144 21.68 0.31 5.44
N THR A 145 21.42 1.61 5.55
CA THR A 145 21.36 2.52 4.40
C THR A 145 22.72 3.16 4.07
N GLY A 146 23.85 2.48 4.35
CA GLY A 146 25.19 3.03 4.10
C GLY A 146 25.44 3.33 2.62
N ASP A 147 24.94 2.45 1.75
CA ASP A 147 25.26 2.43 0.31
C ASP A 147 24.06 2.74 -0.60
N GLN A 148 22.98 3.33 -0.06
CA GLN A 148 21.85 3.70 -0.91
C GLN A 148 22.13 5.00 -1.65
N VAL A 149 22.12 4.92 -2.97
CA VAL A 149 22.12 6.05 -3.88
C VAL A 149 20.95 7.00 -3.52
N PRO A 150 21.15 8.32 -3.53
CA PRO A 150 20.07 9.31 -3.46
C PRO A 150 18.93 9.00 -4.44
N ARG A 151 17.67 9.13 -3.99
CA ARG A 151 16.50 8.65 -4.74
C ARG A 151 16.33 9.33 -6.10
N ASP A 152 16.74 10.59 -6.19
CA ASP A 152 16.81 11.43 -7.38
C ASP A 152 17.83 10.94 -8.42
N LEU A 153 18.92 10.30 -7.98
CA LEU A 153 19.94 9.74 -8.88
C LEU A 153 19.62 8.33 -9.37
N VAL A 154 18.67 7.64 -8.74
CA VAL A 154 18.29 6.25 -9.11
C VAL A 154 17.88 6.12 -10.59
N PRO A 155 17.05 7.01 -11.17
CA PRO A 155 16.70 6.93 -12.59
C PRO A 155 17.91 7.02 -13.51
N ALA A 156 18.80 7.99 -13.29
CA ALA A 156 19.99 8.19 -14.12
C ALA A 156 20.94 6.98 -14.06
N LEU A 157 21.27 6.50 -12.86
CA LEU A 157 22.15 5.34 -12.72
C LEU A 157 21.50 4.04 -13.23
N THR A 158 20.18 3.90 -13.11
CA THR A 158 19.47 2.75 -13.69
C THR A 158 19.49 2.82 -15.23
N ALA A 159 19.44 4.02 -15.81
CA ALA A 159 19.55 4.19 -17.26
C ALA A 159 20.92 3.74 -17.77
N GLU A 160 22.02 4.17 -17.13
CA GLU A 160 23.38 3.73 -17.46
C GLU A 160 23.53 2.20 -17.41
N LEU A 161 22.97 1.58 -16.37
CA LEU A 161 22.97 0.11 -16.24
C LEU A 161 22.14 -0.59 -17.32
N LEU A 162 21.01 0.00 -17.72
CA LEU A 162 20.15 -0.53 -18.78
C LEU A 162 20.77 -0.36 -20.17
N ASP A 163 21.55 0.71 -20.39
CA ASP A 163 22.32 0.93 -21.62
C ASP A 163 23.48 -0.05 -21.76
N ALA A 164 24.15 -0.37 -20.66
CA ALA A 164 25.22 -1.36 -20.65
C ALA A 164 24.71 -2.79 -20.84
N ASP A 165 23.53 -3.12 -20.28
CA ASP A 165 22.90 -4.44 -20.41
C ASP A 165 21.36 -4.31 -20.52
N PRO A 166 20.77 -4.44 -21.72
CA PRO A 166 19.32 -4.34 -21.91
C PRO A 166 18.55 -5.45 -21.16
N THR A 167 19.23 -6.54 -20.80
CA THR A 167 18.64 -7.70 -20.12
C THR A 167 18.65 -7.60 -18.59
N ILE A 168 19.23 -6.51 -18.05
CA ILE A 168 19.45 -6.33 -16.61
C ILE A 168 18.16 -6.52 -15.81
N SER A 169 18.29 -7.23 -14.68
CA SER A 169 17.18 -7.53 -13.78
C SER A 169 17.07 -6.51 -12.64
N ALA A 170 15.87 -6.38 -12.06
CA ALA A 170 15.68 -5.57 -10.85
C ALA A 170 16.52 -6.06 -9.66
N ALA A 171 16.86 -7.35 -9.60
CA ALA A 171 17.75 -7.89 -8.58
C ALA A 171 19.19 -7.39 -8.77
N THR A 172 19.67 -7.33 -10.02
CA THR A 172 20.99 -6.79 -10.35
C THR A 172 21.07 -5.30 -10.02
N VAL A 173 20.05 -4.51 -10.37
CA VAL A 173 19.97 -3.07 -10.03
C VAL A 173 19.93 -2.87 -8.51
N THR A 174 19.18 -3.70 -7.78
CA THR A 174 19.16 -3.69 -6.31
C THR A 174 20.55 -3.94 -5.73
N ALA A 175 21.26 -4.95 -6.24
CA ALA A 175 22.61 -5.28 -5.79
C ALA A 175 23.63 -4.18 -6.11
N ARG A 176 23.49 -3.50 -7.25
CA ARG A 176 24.40 -2.44 -7.71
C ARG A 176 24.18 -1.09 -7.02
N LEU A 177 22.92 -0.70 -6.81
CA LEU A 177 22.54 0.63 -6.33
C LEU A 177 22.08 0.66 -4.86
N GLY A 178 21.98 -0.49 -4.21
CA GLY A 178 21.53 -0.62 -2.82
C GLY A 178 20.05 -0.30 -2.59
N VAL A 179 19.26 -0.05 -3.64
CA VAL A 179 17.85 0.35 -3.55
C VAL A 179 16.92 -0.83 -3.29
N HIS A 180 15.70 -0.58 -2.82
CA HIS A 180 14.69 -1.62 -2.68
C HIS A 180 14.30 -2.20 -4.05
N ARG A 181 14.01 -3.52 -4.11
CA ARG A 181 13.64 -4.21 -5.36
C ARG A 181 12.49 -3.56 -6.13
N ASN A 182 11.47 -3.06 -5.42
CA ASN A 182 10.36 -2.36 -6.05
C ASN A 182 10.82 -1.06 -6.72
N THR A 183 11.72 -0.30 -6.08
CA THR A 183 12.29 0.92 -6.66
C THR A 183 13.09 0.62 -7.92
N ALA A 184 13.92 -0.42 -7.89
CA ALA A 184 14.64 -0.90 -9.07
C ALA A 184 13.70 -1.34 -10.20
N GLN A 185 12.65 -2.10 -9.86
CA GLN A 185 11.65 -2.56 -10.82
C GLN A 185 10.89 -1.38 -11.45
N ASP A 186 10.46 -0.42 -10.65
CA ASP A 186 9.71 0.76 -11.12
C ASP A 186 10.59 1.64 -12.03
N ALA A 187 11.87 1.84 -11.68
CA ALA A 187 12.82 2.58 -12.50
C ALA A 187 13.05 1.89 -13.86
N LEU A 188 13.31 0.58 -13.86
CA LEU A 188 13.47 -0.20 -15.10
C LEU A 188 12.21 -0.18 -15.96
N THR A 189 11.03 -0.32 -15.36
CA THR A 189 9.76 -0.29 -16.09
C THR A 189 9.51 1.05 -16.74
N ARG A 190 9.81 2.17 -16.07
CA ARG A 190 9.68 3.52 -16.65
C ARG A 190 10.66 3.73 -17.80
N LEU A 191 11.96 3.50 -17.57
CA LEU A 191 12.99 3.69 -18.59
C LEU A 191 12.74 2.85 -19.85
N ARG A 192 12.36 1.57 -19.67
CA ARG A 192 12.01 0.70 -20.80
C ARG A 192 10.78 1.22 -21.54
N ALA A 193 9.76 1.69 -20.83
CA ALA A 193 8.55 2.23 -21.45
C ALA A 193 8.84 3.49 -22.27
N ASP A 194 9.62 4.42 -21.73
CA ASP A 194 10.00 5.66 -22.41
C ASP A 194 10.79 5.37 -23.68
N ARG A 195 11.78 4.46 -23.61
CA ARG A 195 12.58 4.06 -24.78
C ARG A 195 11.78 3.28 -25.82
N ILE A 196 10.82 2.44 -25.40
CA ILE A 196 9.89 1.79 -26.33
C ILE A 196 9.05 2.84 -27.05
N ALA A 197 8.54 3.85 -26.33
CA ALA A 197 7.79 4.94 -26.93
C ALA A 197 8.64 5.77 -27.90
N ASP A 198 9.88 6.12 -27.53
CA ASP A 198 10.83 6.81 -28.43
C ASP A 198 11.09 6.02 -29.71
N ARG A 199 11.22 4.69 -29.58
CA ARG A 199 11.44 3.81 -30.72
C ARG A 199 10.22 3.76 -31.65
N ILE A 200 9.01 3.77 -31.11
CA ILE A 200 7.77 3.81 -31.90
C ILE A 200 7.58 5.17 -32.56
N ASP A 201 7.91 6.27 -31.88
CA ASP A 201 7.85 7.61 -32.49
C ASP A 201 8.81 7.73 -33.68
N ALA A 202 10.00 7.11 -33.58
CA ALA A 202 10.95 7.05 -34.69
C ALA A 202 10.50 6.10 -35.82
N GLU A 203 9.81 5.00 -35.49
CA GLU A 203 9.30 4.00 -36.44
C GLU A 203 7.84 3.61 -36.13
N PRO A 204 6.85 4.40 -36.60
CA PRO A 204 5.45 4.25 -36.21
C PRO A 204 4.78 2.92 -36.59
N ALA A 205 5.40 2.15 -37.49
CA ALA A 205 4.92 0.83 -37.90
C ALA A 205 5.18 -0.26 -36.84
N LEU A 206 6.03 0.00 -35.84
CA LEU A 206 6.36 -0.97 -34.79
C LEU A 206 5.25 -1.06 -33.74
N THR A 207 4.89 -2.28 -33.37
CA THR A 207 4.14 -2.55 -32.14
C THR A 207 5.05 -2.40 -30.91
N PRO A 208 4.50 -2.18 -29.70
CA PRO A 208 5.29 -2.14 -28.46
C PRO A 208 6.17 -3.37 -28.23
N ALA A 209 5.70 -4.57 -28.60
CA ALA A 209 6.48 -5.79 -28.48
C ALA A 209 7.66 -5.82 -29.48
N GLN A 210 7.45 -5.38 -30.72
CA GLN A 210 8.52 -5.30 -31.73
C GLN A 210 9.55 -4.24 -31.37
N ALA A 211 9.13 -3.07 -30.89
CA ALA A 211 10.02 -2.02 -30.41
C ALA A 211 10.85 -2.52 -29.20
N ALA A 212 10.24 -3.21 -28.25
CA ALA A 212 10.96 -3.81 -27.12
C ALA A 212 11.98 -4.87 -27.55
N ALA A 213 11.63 -5.71 -28.54
CA ALA A 213 12.55 -6.71 -29.10
C ALA A 213 13.72 -6.05 -29.85
N ALA A 214 13.46 -4.99 -30.62
CA ALA A 214 14.48 -4.22 -31.30
C ALA A 214 15.47 -3.54 -30.33
N LEU A 215 14.99 -3.18 -29.12
CA LEU A 215 15.82 -2.64 -28.04
C LEU A 215 16.55 -3.73 -27.22
N GLY A 216 16.42 -5.01 -27.59
CA GLY A 216 17.11 -6.13 -26.94
C GLY A 216 16.52 -6.53 -25.58
N TYR A 217 15.29 -6.10 -25.25
CA TYR A 217 14.70 -6.40 -23.95
C TYR A 217 14.09 -7.81 -23.87
N PRO A 218 14.28 -8.56 -22.76
CA PRO A 218 13.72 -9.89 -22.62
C PRO A 218 12.18 -9.87 -22.55
N ALA A 219 11.51 -10.70 -23.36
CA ALA A 219 10.05 -10.77 -23.45
C ALA A 219 9.35 -10.94 -22.08
N GLY A 220 9.92 -11.77 -21.19
CA GLY A 220 9.39 -12.01 -19.85
C GLY A 220 9.48 -10.82 -18.89
N GLN A 221 10.25 -9.78 -19.23
CA GLN A 221 10.48 -8.60 -18.39
C GLN A 221 9.77 -7.33 -18.88
N VAL A 222 9.20 -7.33 -20.10
CA VAL A 222 8.70 -6.10 -20.75
C VAL A 222 7.20 -5.92 -20.70
N ARG A 223 6.40 -6.91 -20.30
CA ARG A 223 4.92 -6.82 -20.32
C ARG A 223 4.38 -5.53 -19.69
N ARG A 224 4.93 -5.11 -18.54
CA ARG A 224 4.52 -3.84 -17.88
C ARG A 224 5.06 -2.61 -18.61
N ALA A 225 6.27 -2.69 -19.16
CA ALA A 225 6.88 -1.59 -19.90
C ALA A 225 6.15 -1.34 -21.24
N THR A 226 5.71 -2.39 -21.94
CA THR A 226 4.95 -2.25 -23.20
C THR A 226 3.60 -1.60 -22.97
N ALA A 227 2.85 -2.04 -21.94
CA ALA A 227 1.57 -1.42 -21.58
C ALA A 227 1.77 0.06 -21.18
N ARG A 228 2.80 0.34 -20.40
CA ARG A 228 3.14 1.72 -20.03
C ARG A 228 3.59 2.57 -21.22
N ALA A 229 4.31 1.99 -22.20
CA ALA A 229 4.75 2.71 -23.40
C ALA A 229 3.55 3.20 -24.23
N GLU A 230 2.49 2.40 -24.32
CA GLU A 230 1.24 2.83 -24.95
C GLU A 230 0.65 4.07 -24.27
N VAL A 231 0.67 4.10 -22.93
CA VAL A 231 0.23 5.27 -22.15
C VAL A 231 1.13 6.48 -22.40
N VAL A 232 2.45 6.29 -22.47
CA VAL A 232 3.39 7.38 -22.83
C VAL A 232 3.09 7.93 -24.23
N LEU A 233 2.79 7.07 -25.20
CA LEU A 233 2.42 7.50 -26.55
C LEU A 233 1.08 8.26 -26.57
N ARG A 234 0.08 7.82 -25.80
CA ARG A 234 -1.18 8.57 -25.65
C ARG A 234 -0.94 9.94 -25.02
N ALA A 235 -0.09 10.02 -24.00
CA ALA A 235 0.31 11.28 -23.39
C ALA A 235 0.98 12.24 -24.40
N ARG A 236 1.90 11.73 -25.23
CA ARG A 236 2.55 12.53 -26.29
C ARG A 236 1.55 13.03 -27.33
N ARG A 237 0.57 12.20 -27.72
CA ARG A 237 -0.49 12.59 -28.67
C ARG A 237 -1.44 13.64 -28.08
N ALA A 238 -1.68 13.61 -26.77
CA ALA A 238 -2.52 14.59 -26.10
C ALA A 238 -1.80 15.93 -25.86
N ALA A 239 -0.47 15.94 -25.79
CA ALA A 239 0.30 17.14 -25.43
C ALA A 239 0.01 18.37 -26.31
N PRO A 240 -0.10 18.29 -27.65
CA PRO A 240 -0.45 19.45 -28.47
C PRO A 240 -1.84 20.01 -28.14
N TYR A 241 -2.83 19.13 -27.98
CA TYR A 241 -4.19 19.52 -27.59
C TYR A 241 -4.21 20.24 -26.23
N LEU A 242 -3.48 19.69 -25.25
CA LEU A 242 -3.39 20.28 -23.91
C LEU A 242 -2.68 21.65 -23.92
N ALA A 243 -1.66 21.82 -24.77
CA ALA A 243 -1.02 23.11 -24.99
C ALA A 243 -1.99 24.13 -25.60
N ASP A 244 -2.80 23.72 -26.59
CA ASP A 244 -3.80 24.60 -27.21
C ASP A 244 -4.88 25.07 -26.21
N VAL A 245 -5.31 24.18 -25.31
CA VAL A 245 -6.23 24.52 -24.21
C VAL A 245 -5.59 25.48 -23.22
N ALA A 246 -4.34 25.24 -22.81
CA ALA A 246 -3.62 26.15 -21.93
C ALA A 246 -3.47 27.54 -22.53
N ALA A 247 -3.13 27.62 -23.82
CA ALA A 247 -3.04 28.87 -24.56
C ALA A 247 -4.39 29.59 -24.66
N ALA A 248 -5.48 28.85 -24.86
CA ALA A 248 -6.83 29.42 -24.90
C ALA A 248 -7.27 29.99 -23.54
N LEU A 249 -7.00 29.27 -22.45
CA LEU A 249 -7.27 29.73 -21.09
C LEU A 249 -6.45 30.98 -20.73
N HIS A 250 -5.18 31.03 -21.14
CA HIS A 250 -4.34 32.19 -20.94
C HIS A 250 -4.87 33.41 -21.70
N ARG A 251 -5.23 33.26 -22.99
CA ARG A 251 -5.84 34.35 -23.80
C ARG A 251 -7.15 34.86 -23.20
N ALA A 252 -7.90 34.00 -22.52
CA ALA A 252 -9.12 34.37 -21.81
C ALA A 252 -8.88 35.02 -20.43
N GLY A 253 -7.62 35.14 -19.99
CA GLY A 253 -7.26 35.75 -18.71
C GLY A 253 -7.40 34.83 -17.50
N TRP A 254 -7.56 33.52 -17.69
CA TRP A 254 -7.71 32.56 -16.59
C TRP A 254 -6.39 32.12 -15.97
N THR A 255 -5.28 32.36 -16.65
CA THR A 255 -3.93 32.12 -16.13
C THR A 255 -3.04 33.34 -16.33
N THR A 256 -2.12 33.59 -15.40
CA THR A 256 -1.15 34.69 -15.47
C THR A 256 -0.01 34.38 -16.43
N THR A 257 0.32 33.09 -16.59
CA THR A 257 1.35 32.61 -17.52
C THR A 257 0.77 31.55 -18.45
N GLU A 258 1.26 31.53 -19.69
CA GLU A 258 1.03 30.41 -20.59
C GLU A 258 1.99 29.28 -20.19
N ALA A 259 1.45 28.26 -19.54
CA ALA A 259 2.21 27.09 -19.11
C ALA A 259 1.64 25.83 -19.77
N VAL A 260 2.50 25.07 -20.44
CA VAL A 260 2.14 23.73 -20.93
C VAL A 260 1.88 22.85 -19.70
N PRO A 261 0.72 22.19 -19.60
CA PRO A 261 0.41 21.38 -18.44
C PRO A 261 1.32 20.15 -18.37
N ASP A 262 1.81 19.86 -17.17
CA ASP A 262 2.51 18.60 -16.91
C ASP A 262 1.54 17.42 -17.05
N VAL A 263 1.80 16.57 -18.04
CA VAL A 263 1.04 15.33 -18.22
C VAL A 263 1.52 14.28 -17.21
N GLN A 264 0.58 13.78 -16.43
CA GLN A 264 0.81 12.82 -15.36
C GLN A 264 0.29 11.43 -15.75
N LEU A 265 1.04 10.42 -15.31
CA LEU A 265 0.71 9.00 -15.52
C LEU A 265 0.51 8.33 -14.14
N PRO A 266 -0.60 8.63 -13.44
CA PRO A 266 -0.83 8.21 -12.05
C PRO A 266 -0.93 6.69 -11.90
N ALA A 267 -1.43 6.02 -12.93
CA ALA A 267 -1.50 4.58 -13.07
C ALA A 267 -0.82 4.14 -14.38
N ASP A 268 -0.68 2.83 -14.58
CA ASP A 268 -0.07 2.28 -15.78
C ASP A 268 -1.02 2.28 -17.00
N ASP A 269 -2.22 2.88 -16.88
CA ASP A 269 -3.29 2.86 -17.88
C ASP A 269 -4.05 4.20 -18.05
N GLN A 270 -3.59 5.29 -17.41
CA GLN A 270 -4.28 6.58 -17.38
C GLN A 270 -3.33 7.73 -17.73
N VAL A 271 -3.82 8.64 -18.58
CA VAL A 271 -3.20 9.93 -18.89
C VAL A 271 -4.08 11.04 -18.33
N VAL A 272 -3.49 11.89 -17.50
CA VAL A 272 -4.19 13.00 -16.84
C VAL A 272 -3.32 14.24 -16.89
N ALA A 273 -3.92 15.42 -17.01
CA ALA A 273 -3.21 16.69 -16.94
C ALA A 273 -3.93 17.66 -16.01
N ALA A 274 -3.19 18.60 -15.40
CA ALA A 274 -3.76 19.63 -14.54
C ALA A 274 -3.28 21.02 -14.98
N LEU A 275 -4.19 21.98 -14.99
CA LEU A 275 -3.92 23.39 -15.25
C LEU A 275 -4.35 24.20 -14.04
N VAL A 276 -3.41 24.93 -13.43
CA VAL A 276 -3.72 25.85 -12.35
C VAL A 276 -4.32 27.12 -12.94
N LEU A 277 -5.45 27.57 -12.39
CA LEU A 277 -6.05 28.85 -12.74
C LEU A 277 -5.71 29.86 -11.64
N ASP A 278 -4.93 30.86 -12.00
CA ASP A 278 -4.41 31.88 -11.09
C ASP A 278 -4.74 33.32 -11.53
N GLY A 279 -5.57 33.47 -12.57
CA GLY A 279 -6.16 34.76 -12.92
C GLY A 279 -7.11 35.27 -11.83
N ASP A 280 -7.18 36.60 -11.65
CA ASP A 280 -7.92 37.25 -10.56
C ASP A 280 -9.43 36.94 -10.54
N GLN A 281 -10.00 36.55 -11.69
CA GLN A 281 -11.42 36.23 -11.83
C GLN A 281 -11.66 34.73 -12.11
N ALA A 282 -10.66 33.88 -11.93
CA ALA A 282 -10.77 32.46 -12.24
C ALA A 282 -11.93 31.78 -11.47
N PRO A 283 -12.87 31.11 -12.17
CA PRO A 283 -14.07 30.53 -11.54
C PRO A 283 -13.78 29.26 -10.72
N ALA A 284 -12.56 28.71 -10.82
CA ALA A 284 -12.10 27.58 -10.04
C ALA A 284 -10.58 27.66 -9.80
N PRO A 285 -10.04 27.00 -8.76
CA PRO A 285 -8.59 26.93 -8.52
C PRO A 285 -7.76 26.24 -9.61
N ALA A 286 -8.31 25.22 -10.26
CA ALA A 286 -7.62 24.44 -11.29
C ALA A 286 -8.61 23.69 -12.19
N LEU A 287 -8.15 23.28 -13.36
CA LEU A 287 -8.78 22.30 -14.23
C LEU A 287 -8.00 21.00 -14.25
N VAL A 288 -8.72 19.89 -14.35
CA VAL A 288 -8.15 18.56 -14.58
C VAL A 288 -8.73 17.97 -15.83
N TRP A 289 -7.84 17.50 -16.71
CA TRP A 289 -8.17 16.72 -17.88
C TRP A 289 -7.88 15.25 -17.63
N ASP A 290 -8.85 14.39 -17.89
CA ASP A 290 -8.70 12.93 -17.91
C ASP A 290 -8.99 12.42 -19.32
N GLU A 291 -8.10 11.59 -19.88
CA GLU A 291 -8.24 11.08 -21.25
C GLU A 291 -9.57 10.33 -21.51
N ARG A 292 -10.24 9.84 -20.46
CA ARG A 292 -11.51 9.09 -20.56
C ARG A 292 -12.74 9.97 -20.36
N HIS A 293 -12.60 11.04 -19.57
CA HIS A 293 -13.74 11.81 -19.06
C HIS A 293 -13.71 13.30 -19.43
N GLY A 294 -12.62 13.77 -20.05
CA GLY A 294 -12.48 15.16 -20.46
C GLY A 294 -12.15 16.09 -19.30
N TRP A 295 -12.58 17.34 -19.43
CA TRP A 295 -12.21 18.41 -18.51
C TRP A 295 -13.18 18.54 -17.35
N ARG A 296 -12.65 18.88 -16.18
CA ARG A 296 -13.44 19.24 -15.00
C ARG A 296 -12.73 20.29 -14.14
N THR A 297 -13.51 21.04 -13.37
CA THR A 297 -12.96 21.92 -12.33
C THR A 297 -12.46 21.12 -11.13
N ALA A 298 -11.58 21.73 -10.35
CA ALA A 298 -11.06 21.18 -9.12
C ALA A 298 -11.01 22.22 -7.99
N THR A 299 -11.22 21.75 -6.77
CA THR A 299 -11.30 22.56 -5.55
C THR A 299 -9.94 22.97 -4.97
N SER A 300 -8.83 22.49 -5.53
CA SER A 300 -7.48 22.73 -5.02
C SER A 300 -6.49 22.92 -6.16
N ARG A 301 -5.58 23.89 -6.01
CA ARG A 301 -4.40 24.05 -6.87
C ARG A 301 -3.41 22.90 -6.73
N ARG A 302 -3.37 22.27 -5.55
CA ARG A 302 -2.60 21.06 -5.27
C ARG A 302 -3.50 19.87 -5.56
N HIS A 303 -3.65 19.51 -6.83
CA HIS A 303 -4.51 18.40 -7.18
C HIS A 303 -3.80 17.06 -6.94
N PRO A 304 -4.35 16.16 -6.11
CA PRO A 304 -3.85 14.81 -6.00
C PRO A 304 -4.40 13.97 -7.15
N ILE A 305 -3.73 13.98 -8.31
CA ILE A 305 -3.95 12.93 -9.31
C ILE A 305 -3.19 11.69 -8.81
N THR A 306 -3.75 11.04 -7.78
CA THR A 306 -3.18 9.82 -7.22
C THR A 306 -3.65 8.60 -8.00
N ARG A 307 -2.82 7.55 -8.02
CA ARG A 307 -3.16 6.25 -8.61
C ARG A 307 -4.53 5.77 -8.11
N GLY A 308 -5.45 5.47 -9.05
CA GLY A 308 -6.77 4.91 -8.72
C GLY A 308 -7.74 5.91 -8.09
N ALA A 309 -7.51 7.22 -8.23
CA ALA A 309 -8.50 8.22 -7.87
C ALA A 309 -9.80 7.93 -8.63
N VAL A 310 -10.88 7.73 -7.88
CA VAL A 310 -12.22 7.55 -8.45
C VAL A 310 -12.65 8.88 -9.07
N VAL A 311 -13.36 8.78 -10.20
CA VAL A 311 -13.99 9.93 -10.87
C VAL A 311 -14.87 10.65 -9.84
N PRO A 312 -14.56 11.92 -9.50
CA PRO A 312 -15.36 12.63 -8.51
C PRO A 312 -16.73 12.94 -9.10
N PRO A 313 -17.82 12.77 -8.31
CA PRO A 313 -19.15 13.17 -8.75
C PRO A 313 -19.23 14.68 -8.97
N GLU A 314 -20.18 15.13 -9.80
CA GLU A 314 -20.51 16.56 -9.89
C GLU A 314 -21.02 17.08 -8.55
N GLY A 315 -20.58 18.29 -8.18
CA GLY A 315 -20.86 18.90 -6.88
C GLY A 315 -19.60 19.35 -6.15
N GLU A 316 -19.79 20.09 -5.05
CA GLU A 316 -18.71 20.60 -4.19
C GLU A 316 -17.57 21.35 -4.93
N GLY A 317 -17.87 22.03 -6.04
CA GLY A 317 -16.86 22.75 -6.84
C GLY A 317 -16.19 21.93 -7.95
N VAL A 318 -16.67 20.70 -8.21
CA VAL A 318 -16.36 19.89 -9.39
C VAL A 318 -17.51 19.99 -10.40
N ARG A 319 -17.20 20.54 -11.58
CA ARG A 319 -18.09 20.67 -12.75
C ARG A 319 -17.36 20.12 -13.97
N TYR A 320 -17.99 19.21 -14.72
CA TYR A 320 -17.47 18.75 -16.00
C TYR A 320 -17.66 19.80 -17.08
N LEU A 321 -16.67 19.95 -17.94
CA LEU A 321 -16.59 21.03 -18.92
C LEU A 321 -16.58 20.45 -20.33
N ALA A 322 -17.53 20.92 -21.15
CA ALA A 322 -17.75 20.51 -22.53
C ALA A 322 -17.92 18.98 -22.69
N GLU A 323 -18.50 18.55 -23.81
CA GLU A 323 -18.77 17.13 -24.02
C GLU A 323 -17.55 16.42 -24.63
N GLY A 324 -17.19 15.26 -24.05
CA GLY A 324 -16.14 14.38 -24.57
C GLY A 324 -14.74 14.66 -24.02
N PRO A 325 -13.77 13.80 -24.37
CA PRO A 325 -12.42 13.87 -23.81
C PRO A 325 -11.56 14.97 -24.42
N THR A 326 -11.79 15.38 -25.67
CA THR A 326 -10.98 16.40 -26.36
C THR A 326 -11.87 17.43 -27.06
N PRO A 327 -12.72 18.17 -26.33
CA PRO A 327 -13.53 19.25 -26.89
C PRO A 327 -12.62 20.36 -27.44
N PRO A 328 -13.04 21.11 -28.47
CA PRO A 328 -12.30 22.27 -28.97
C PRO A 328 -11.87 23.21 -27.83
N PRO A 329 -10.65 23.78 -27.86
CA PRO A 329 -10.16 24.65 -26.78
C PRO A 329 -11.08 25.81 -26.43
N GLY A 330 -11.76 26.41 -27.43
CA GLY A 330 -12.74 27.47 -27.22
C GLY A 330 -13.97 27.01 -26.42
N ASP A 331 -14.38 25.76 -26.57
CA ASP A 331 -15.54 25.21 -25.85
C ASP A 331 -15.21 24.97 -24.37
N VAL A 332 -13.96 24.61 -24.07
CA VAL A 332 -13.48 24.52 -22.68
C VAL A 332 -13.54 25.90 -22.01
N VAL A 333 -13.09 26.95 -22.70
CA VAL A 333 -13.14 28.34 -22.20
C VAL A 333 -14.59 28.81 -22.03
N ALA A 334 -15.45 28.54 -23.02
CA ALA A 334 -16.86 28.93 -22.99
C ALA A 334 -17.60 28.23 -21.84
N ALA A 335 -17.40 26.91 -21.67
CA ALA A 335 -17.99 26.14 -20.57
C ALA A 335 -17.45 26.56 -19.19
N LEU A 336 -16.21 27.05 -19.12
CA LEU A 336 -15.62 27.56 -17.89
C LEU A 336 -16.23 28.90 -17.47
N THR A 337 -16.58 29.75 -18.43
CA THR A 337 -17.15 31.08 -18.19
C THR A 337 -18.54 30.95 -17.50
N PRO A 338 -18.81 31.70 -16.41
CA PRO A 338 -20.07 31.65 -15.67
C PRO A 338 -21.32 32.01 -16.47
#